data_AF-A0A146KH92-F1
#
_entry.id   AF-A0A146KH92-F1
#
_cell.length_a   1.000
_cell.length_b   1.000
_cell.length_c   1.000
_cell.angle_alpha   90.00
_cell.angle_beta   90.00
_cell.angle_gamma   90.00
#
_symmetry.space_group_name_H-M   'P 1'
#
loop_
_entity.id
_entity.type
_entity.pdbx_description
1 polymer ?
#
loop_
_entity_poly.entity_id
_entity_poly.type
_entity_poly.pdbx_seq_one_letter_code
_entity_poly.pdbx_strand_id
1 'polypeptide(L)'
;DSVQSTSVTETFPNTYEPVKQSVFTAIFNFLNTTLGSGILLLPYDMMVCGWALGILMTVFFCVFSTWTYSILSRAVNHSLAFEFDKICNAFYSKWVGVLAQVCSMTFTFGCMISYTIVIKDNFFFFQYVNDTPEHIELYKNLLLAGVMFVIVMPLCYIPNLESLKYNSYMVIIVVIYLIIVCAYILSDKATNGELPEILPLRQTT
;
A
#
# COMPACT_ATOMS: atom_id res chain seq x y z
N ASP A 1 -13.28 -53.92 2.38
CA ASP A 1 -12.94 -53.52 1.00
C ASP A 1 -13.33 -52.09 0.71
N SER A 2 -12.30 -51.30 0.40
CA SER A 2 -12.26 -50.10 -0.44
C SER A 2 -13.35 -49.04 -0.31
N VAL A 3 -13.01 -48.07 0.52
CA VAL A 3 -13.34 -46.64 0.42
C VAL A 3 -13.17 -46.17 -1.04
N GLN A 4 -14.26 -45.78 -1.68
CA GLN A 4 -14.26 -45.16 -3.00
C GLN A 4 -14.21 -43.64 -2.80
N SER A 5 -12.99 -43.13 -2.62
CA SER A 5 -12.66 -41.71 -2.64
C SER A 5 -12.90 -41.16 -4.04
N THR A 6 -14.02 -40.48 -4.24
CA THR A 6 -14.27 -39.63 -5.41
C THR A 6 -13.29 -38.46 -5.39
N SER A 7 -12.16 -38.66 -6.04
CA SER A 7 -11.21 -37.62 -6.44
C SER A 7 -11.88 -36.70 -7.46
N VAL A 8 -12.50 -35.62 -6.98
CA VAL A 8 -12.83 -34.49 -7.85
C VAL A 8 -11.51 -33.76 -8.13
N THR A 9 -10.78 -34.25 -9.12
CA THR A 9 -9.74 -33.49 -9.81
C THR A 9 -10.46 -32.40 -10.59
N GLU A 10 -10.81 -31.29 -9.93
CA GLU A 10 -11.09 -30.05 -10.64
C GLU A 10 -9.76 -29.65 -11.32
N THR A 11 -9.73 -29.88 -12.62
CA THR A 11 -8.69 -29.46 -13.53
C THR A 11 -8.67 -27.92 -13.53
N PHE A 12 -7.73 -27.31 -12.82
CA PHE A 12 -7.47 -25.87 -12.92
C PHE A 12 -7.01 -25.56 -14.36
N PRO A 13 -7.83 -24.95 -15.23
CA PRO A 13 -7.59 -24.96 -16.67
C PRO A 13 -6.78 -23.76 -17.17
N ASN A 14 -5.94 -23.15 -16.33
CA ASN A 14 -5.04 -22.08 -16.76
C ASN A 14 -3.68 -22.23 -16.08
N THR A 15 -2.78 -22.98 -16.74
CA THR A 15 -1.35 -22.97 -16.41
C THR A 15 -0.81 -21.59 -16.80
N TYR A 16 -0.77 -20.67 -15.83
CA TYR A 16 -0.08 -19.39 -16.01
C TYR A 16 1.41 -19.68 -16.23
N GLU A 17 1.92 -19.38 -17.42
CA GLU A 17 3.37 -19.37 -17.63
C GLU A 17 3.96 -18.17 -16.88
N PRO A 18 4.81 -18.38 -15.86
CA PRO A 18 5.35 -17.28 -15.09
C PRO A 18 6.27 -16.44 -15.97
N VAL A 19 5.95 -15.16 -16.12
CA VAL A 19 6.84 -14.19 -16.75
C VAL A 19 8.13 -14.15 -15.94
N LYS A 20 9.25 -14.55 -16.55
CA LYS A 20 10.57 -14.48 -15.90
C LYS A 20 10.96 -13.02 -15.66
N GLN A 21 10.78 -12.55 -14.43
CA GLN A 21 11.25 -11.25 -13.97
C GLN A 21 12.51 -11.43 -13.11
N SER A 22 13.43 -10.46 -13.16
CA SER A 22 14.58 -10.45 -12.25
C SER A 22 14.10 -10.33 -10.80
N VAL A 23 14.74 -11.08 -9.89
CA VAL A 23 14.41 -11.07 -8.45
C VAL A 23 14.47 -9.64 -7.89
N PHE A 24 15.46 -8.84 -8.31
CA PHE A 24 15.55 -7.45 -7.88
C PHE A 24 14.37 -6.61 -8.36
N THR A 25 13.95 -6.77 -9.62
CA THR A 25 12.78 -6.05 -10.16
C THR A 25 11.50 -6.45 -9.43
N ALA A 26 11.34 -7.73 -9.09
CA ALA A 26 10.20 -8.21 -8.31
C ALA A 26 10.19 -7.61 -6.89
N ILE A 27 11.35 -7.56 -6.22
CA ILE A 27 11.50 -6.94 -4.89
C ILE A 27 11.13 -5.46 -4.95
N PHE A 28 11.67 -4.70 -5.91
CA PHE A 28 11.35 -3.27 -6.01
C PHE A 28 9.87 -3.02 -6.31
N ASN A 29 9.26 -3.80 -7.19
CA ASN A 29 7.83 -3.67 -7.46
C ASN A 29 6.96 -4.01 -6.23
N PHE A 30 7.37 -5.03 -5.48
CA PHE A 30 6.73 -5.40 -4.21
C PHE A 30 6.85 -4.31 -3.15
N LEU A 31 8.05 -3.74 -2.99
CA LEU A 31 8.30 -2.61 -2.08
C LEU A 31 7.45 -1.40 -2.46
N ASN A 32 7.39 -1.05 -3.75
CA ASN A 32 6.61 0.10 -4.20
C ASN A 32 5.11 -0.05 -3.93
N THR A 33 4.58 -1.27 -4.02
CA THR A 33 3.19 -1.56 -3.69
C THR A 33 2.94 -1.56 -2.19
N THR A 34 3.90 -2.02 -1.38
CA THR A 34 3.76 -2.15 0.08
C THR A 34 3.99 -0.83 0.82
N LEU A 35 4.94 0.00 0.39
CA LEU A 35 5.29 1.26 1.06
C LEU A 35 4.15 2.29 0.94
N GLY A 36 3.58 2.43 -0.26
CA GLY A 36 2.40 3.24 -0.55
C GLY A 36 2.35 4.61 0.15
N SER A 37 1.14 5.02 0.55
CA SER A 37 0.91 6.20 1.42
C SER A 37 1.25 5.93 2.89
N GLY A 38 1.38 4.66 3.30
CA GLY A 38 1.61 4.27 4.69
C GLY A 38 2.92 4.79 5.28
N ILE A 39 3.94 5.01 4.44
CA ILE A 39 5.22 5.60 4.87
C ILE A 39 5.07 6.99 5.49
N LEU A 40 4.04 7.76 5.11
CA LEU A 40 3.77 9.08 5.65
C LEU A 40 3.17 9.03 7.06
N LEU A 41 2.52 7.91 7.43
CA LEU A 41 1.93 7.69 8.76
C LEU A 41 2.96 7.22 9.79
N LEU A 42 4.01 6.51 9.37
CA LEU A 42 5.05 5.99 10.27
C LEU A 42 5.60 7.01 11.29
N PRO A 43 6.02 8.23 10.90
CA PRO A 43 6.51 9.20 11.88
C PRO A 43 5.42 9.67 12.86
N TYR A 44 4.17 9.77 12.41
CA TYR A 44 3.03 10.13 13.24
C TYR A 44 2.71 9.01 14.26
N ASP A 45 2.74 7.75 13.82
CA ASP A 45 2.53 6.59 14.71
C ASP A 45 3.61 6.50 15.78
N MET A 46 4.87 6.79 15.43
CA MET A 46 5.97 6.86 16.41
C MET A 46 5.82 8.04 17.39
N MET A 47 5.25 9.16 16.95
CA MET A 47 4.94 10.28 17.83
C MET A 47 3.84 9.93 18.84
N VAL A 48 2.79 9.23 18.42
CA VAL A 48 1.65 8.87 19.28
C VAL A 48 1.98 7.71 20.24
N CYS A 49 2.69 6.69 19.75
CA CYS A 49 3.04 5.51 20.56
C CYS A 49 4.28 5.72 21.44
N GLY A 50 5.11 6.72 21.12
CA GLY A 50 6.44 6.88 21.68
C GLY A 50 7.47 5.93 21.05
N TRP A 51 8.75 6.26 21.19
CA TRP A 51 9.85 5.57 20.50
C TRP A 51 9.96 4.07 20.84
N ALA A 52 9.90 3.71 22.13
CA ALA A 52 10.07 2.33 22.56
C ALA A 52 8.93 1.42 22.08
N LEU A 53 7.67 1.87 22.25
CA LEU A 53 6.50 1.10 21.84
C LEU A 53 6.34 1.08 20.31
N GLY A 54 6.63 2.19 19.63
CA GLY A 54 6.57 2.29 18.16
C GLY A 54 7.55 1.32 17.48
N ILE A 55 8.79 1.24 17.96
CA ILE A 55 9.77 0.28 17.44
C ILE A 55 9.33 -1.17 17.75
N LEU A 56 8.86 -1.43 18.97
CA LEU A 56 8.39 -2.77 19.35
C LEU A 56 7.23 -3.24 18.46
N MET A 57 6.24 -2.38 18.23
CA MET A 57 5.09 -2.68 17.37
C MET A 57 5.53 -2.89 15.91
N THR A 58 6.44 -2.05 15.41
CA THR A 58 6.97 -2.20 14.05
C THR A 58 7.66 -3.56 13.86
N VAL A 59 8.50 -3.97 14.80
CA VAL A 59 9.17 -5.28 14.76
C VAL A 59 8.15 -6.42 14.87
N PHE A 60 7.14 -6.28 15.74
CA PHE A 60 6.07 -7.26 15.88
C PHE A 60 5.29 -7.47 14.56
N PHE A 61 4.85 -6.40 13.91
CA PHE A 61 4.17 -6.47 12.61
C PHE A 61 5.09 -6.98 11.49
N CYS A 62 6.38 -6.70 11.55
CA CYS A 62 7.37 -7.24 10.61
C CYS A 62 7.47 -8.76 10.70
N VAL A 63 7.57 -9.31 11.92
CA VAL A 63 7.60 -10.77 12.15
C VAL A 63 6.27 -11.40 11.70
N PHE A 64 5.15 -10.80 12.07
CA PHE A 64 3.82 -11.28 11.68
C PHE A 64 3.62 -11.30 10.16
N SER A 65 4.04 -10.24 9.46
CA SER A 65 3.96 -10.16 8.00
C SER A 65 4.83 -11.22 7.31
N THR A 66 6.05 -11.42 7.81
CA THR A 66 6.98 -12.44 7.30
C THR A 66 6.42 -13.86 7.48
N TRP A 67 5.78 -14.11 8.63
CA TRP A 67 5.09 -15.38 8.88
C TRP A 67 3.95 -15.59 7.87
N THR A 68 3.08 -14.61 7.72
CA THR A 68 1.94 -14.67 6.79
C THR A 68 2.39 -14.93 5.35
N TYR A 69 3.42 -14.21 4.89
CA TYR A 69 4.00 -14.43 3.56
C TYR A 69 4.55 -15.84 3.36
N SER A 70 5.18 -16.40 4.40
CA SER A 70 5.71 -17.78 4.36
C SER A 70 4.61 -18.82 4.22
N ILE A 71 3.47 -18.63 4.89
CA ILE A 71 2.29 -19.50 4.73
C ILE A 71 1.72 -19.33 3.31
N LEU A 72 1.56 -18.10 2.85
CA LEU A 72 1.00 -17.80 1.53
C LEU A 72 1.83 -18.42 0.41
N SER A 73 3.15 -18.29 0.47
CA SER A 73 4.07 -18.90 -0.52
C SER A 73 3.92 -20.43 -0.58
N ARG A 74 3.78 -21.10 0.58
CA ARG A 74 3.51 -22.55 0.61
C ARG A 74 2.15 -22.89 0.01
N ALA A 75 1.11 -22.11 0.30
CA ALA A 75 -0.23 -22.31 -0.25
C ALA A 75 -0.27 -22.15 -1.78
N VAL A 76 0.45 -21.16 -2.32
CA VAL A 76 0.58 -20.95 -3.78
C VAL A 76 1.29 -22.14 -4.43
N ASN A 77 2.39 -22.63 -3.86
CA ASN A 77 3.14 -23.77 -4.42
C ASN A 77 2.30 -25.06 -4.49
N HIS A 78 1.37 -25.26 -3.56
CA HIS A 78 0.50 -26.44 -3.51
C HIS A 78 -0.75 -26.31 -4.38
N SER A 79 -1.35 -25.12 -4.48
CA SER A 79 -2.57 -24.89 -5.27
C SER A 79 -2.30 -24.58 -6.75
N LEU A 80 -1.08 -24.13 -7.08
CA LEU A 80 -0.69 -23.62 -8.41
C LEU A 80 -1.62 -22.51 -8.95
N ALA A 81 -2.37 -21.87 -8.06
CA ALA A 81 -3.24 -20.74 -8.37
C ALA A 81 -2.61 -19.43 -7.85
N PHE A 82 -2.76 -18.35 -8.60
CA PHE A 82 -2.24 -17.03 -8.24
C PHE A 82 -3.31 -16.06 -7.72
N GLU A 83 -4.59 -16.44 -7.83
CA GLU A 83 -5.70 -15.64 -7.34
C GLU A 83 -6.09 -16.09 -5.92
N PHE A 84 -6.26 -15.14 -5.01
CA PHE A 84 -6.51 -15.41 -3.59
C PHE A 84 -7.77 -16.25 -3.35
N ASP A 85 -8.82 -16.03 -4.14
CA ASP A 85 -10.07 -16.81 -4.08
C ASP A 85 -9.84 -18.27 -4.49
N LYS A 86 -9.09 -18.51 -5.58
CA LYS A 86 -8.75 -19.85 -6.07
C LYS A 86 -7.83 -20.59 -5.12
N ILE A 87 -6.86 -19.91 -4.51
CA ILE A 87 -6.00 -20.48 -3.46
C ILE A 87 -6.87 -20.90 -2.26
N CYS A 88 -7.76 -20.03 -1.80
CA CYS A 88 -8.65 -20.35 -0.68
C CYS A 88 -9.61 -21.52 -1.01
N ASN A 89 -10.17 -21.58 -2.21
CA ASN A 89 -11.05 -22.66 -2.65
C ASN A 89 -10.34 -24.01 -2.79
N ALA A 90 -9.01 -24.02 -2.99
CA ALA A 90 -8.22 -25.25 -3.07
C ALA A 90 -8.01 -25.92 -1.69
N PHE A 91 -7.97 -25.14 -0.61
CA PHE A 91 -7.72 -25.65 0.75
C PHE A 91 -8.97 -25.67 1.64
N TYR A 92 -9.95 -24.81 1.36
CA TYR A 92 -11.14 -24.60 2.18
C TYR A 92 -12.42 -24.67 1.34
N SER A 93 -13.57 -24.60 1.99
CA SER A 93 -14.89 -24.54 1.33
C SER A 93 -15.06 -23.26 0.51
N LYS A 94 -15.90 -23.31 -0.54
CA LYS A 94 -16.19 -22.20 -1.47
C LYS A 94 -16.55 -20.87 -0.78
N TRP A 95 -17.16 -20.95 0.41
CA TRP A 95 -17.49 -19.77 1.22
C TRP A 95 -16.27 -18.95 1.65
N VAL A 96 -15.15 -19.61 1.93
CA VAL A 96 -13.91 -18.94 2.36
C VAL A 96 -13.26 -18.20 1.19
N GLY A 97 -13.33 -18.74 -0.03
CA GLY A 97 -12.86 -18.02 -1.22
C GLY A 97 -13.65 -16.75 -1.51
N VAL A 98 -14.98 -16.80 -1.35
CA VAL A 98 -15.84 -15.60 -1.49
C VAL A 98 -15.50 -14.56 -0.42
N LEU A 99 -15.31 -14.97 0.83
CA LEU A 99 -14.91 -14.06 1.91
C LEU A 99 -13.55 -13.41 1.61
N ALA A 100 -12.57 -14.18 1.15
CA ALA A 100 -11.26 -13.66 0.78
C ALA A 100 -11.36 -12.62 -0.35
N GLN A 101 -12.18 -12.88 -1.36
CA GLN A 101 -12.42 -11.95 -2.46
C GLN A 101 -13.06 -10.63 -1.98
N VAL A 102 -14.06 -10.71 -1.11
CA VAL A 102 -14.71 -9.52 -0.51
C VAL A 102 -13.72 -8.71 0.34
N CYS A 103 -12.89 -9.39 1.14
CA CYS A 103 -11.84 -8.74 1.93
C CYS A 103 -10.82 -8.02 1.05
N SER A 104 -10.33 -8.66 -0.02
CA SER A 104 -9.41 -8.04 -0.97
C SER A 104 -10.04 -6.83 -1.67
N MET A 105 -11.31 -6.93 -2.08
CA MET A 105 -12.02 -5.80 -2.70
C MET A 105 -12.16 -4.61 -1.74
N THR A 106 -12.50 -4.88 -0.47
CA THR A 106 -12.60 -3.84 0.57
C THR A 106 -11.25 -3.19 0.84
N PHE A 107 -10.18 -3.99 0.90
CA PHE A 107 -8.81 -3.50 1.07
C PHE A 107 -8.41 -2.57 -0.09
N THR A 108 -8.63 -3.00 -1.34
CA THR A 108 -8.32 -2.17 -2.52
C THR A 108 -9.14 -0.88 -2.53
N PHE A 109 -10.42 -0.92 -2.15
CA PHE A 109 -11.24 0.27 -2.03
C PHE A 109 -10.70 1.25 -0.97
N GLY A 110 -10.27 0.74 0.17
CA GLY A 110 -9.60 1.53 1.21
C GLY A 110 -8.31 2.19 0.71
N CYS A 111 -7.48 1.46 -0.03
CA CYS A 111 -6.28 2.01 -0.66
C CYS A 111 -6.62 3.14 -1.65
N MET A 112 -7.64 2.97 -2.49
CA MET A 112 -8.08 4.00 -3.43
C MET A 112 -8.52 5.29 -2.73
N ILE A 113 -9.25 5.17 -1.61
CA ILE A 113 -9.64 6.31 -0.78
C ILE A 113 -8.39 6.98 -0.19
N SER A 114 -7.48 6.20 0.40
CA SER A 114 -6.24 6.73 0.99
C SER A 114 -5.41 7.52 -0.02
N TYR A 115 -5.20 6.98 -1.22
CA TYR A 115 -4.45 7.69 -2.26
C TYR A 115 -5.14 8.97 -2.71
N THR A 116 -6.47 8.95 -2.81
CA THR A 116 -7.27 10.14 -3.17
C THR A 116 -7.12 11.25 -2.13
N ILE A 117 -7.15 10.90 -0.84
CA ILE A 117 -6.95 11.86 0.26
C ILE A 117 -5.54 12.44 0.22
N VAL A 118 -4.51 11.59 0.09
CA VAL A 118 -3.12 12.04 0.04
C VAL A 118 -2.89 13.00 -1.14
N ILE A 119 -3.42 12.69 -2.32
CA ILE A 119 -3.31 13.59 -3.49
C ILE A 119 -3.99 14.95 -3.18
N LYS A 120 -5.20 14.92 -2.61
CA LYS A 120 -5.94 16.14 -2.23
C LYS A 120 -5.16 16.99 -1.23
N ASP A 121 -4.55 16.36 -0.23
CA ASP A 121 -3.81 17.05 0.83
C ASP A 121 -2.54 17.71 0.31
N ASN A 122 -1.90 17.12 -0.69
CA ASN A 122 -0.67 17.64 -1.32
C ASN A 122 -0.89 18.78 -2.32
N PHE A 123 -2.13 19.24 -2.56
CA PHE A 123 -2.38 20.42 -3.41
C PHE A 123 -2.00 21.74 -2.71
N PHE A 124 -0.70 22.00 -2.59
CA PHE A 124 -0.12 23.19 -1.96
C PHE A 124 -0.43 24.50 -2.71
N PHE A 125 -0.83 24.43 -3.99
CA PHE A 125 -1.12 25.60 -4.82
C PHE A 125 -2.23 26.51 -4.27
N PHE A 126 -3.19 25.95 -3.54
CA PHE A 126 -4.28 26.74 -2.95
C PHE A 126 -3.93 27.40 -1.62
N GLN A 127 -2.75 27.11 -1.05
CA GLN A 127 -2.31 27.70 0.22
C GLN A 127 -1.97 29.20 0.10
N TYR A 128 -1.72 29.69 -1.12
CA TYR A 128 -1.40 31.09 -1.42
C TYR A 128 -2.61 31.93 -1.82
N VAL A 129 -3.81 31.34 -1.86
CA VAL A 129 -5.05 32.03 -2.20
C VAL A 129 -5.67 32.55 -0.91
N ASN A 130 -5.73 33.89 -0.75
CA ASN A 130 -6.42 34.55 0.36
C ASN A 130 -7.94 34.50 0.15
N ASP A 131 -8.52 33.32 0.21
CA ASP A 131 -9.98 33.10 0.14
C ASP A 131 -10.46 32.37 1.40
N THR A 132 -11.77 32.34 1.59
CA THR A 132 -12.41 31.63 2.72
C THR A 132 -12.13 30.13 2.66
N PRO A 133 -12.01 29.45 3.82
CA PRO A 133 -11.64 28.03 3.88
C PRO A 133 -12.60 27.11 3.12
N GLU A 134 -13.89 27.44 3.07
CA GLU A 134 -14.90 26.69 2.30
C GLU A 134 -14.63 26.72 0.79
N HIS A 135 -14.23 27.88 0.25
CA HIS A 135 -13.92 28.02 -1.17
C HIS A 135 -12.62 27.28 -1.52
N ILE A 136 -11.61 27.34 -0.64
CA ILE A 136 -10.37 26.57 -0.81
C ILE A 136 -10.66 25.07 -0.89
N GLU A 137 -11.51 24.53 -0.01
CA GLU A 137 -11.89 23.11 -0.04
C GLU A 137 -12.66 22.75 -1.33
N LEU A 138 -13.56 23.62 -1.77
CA LEU A 138 -14.28 23.44 -3.04
C LEU A 138 -13.30 23.38 -4.23
N TYR A 139 -12.32 24.29 -4.32
CA TYR A 139 -11.32 24.27 -5.39
C TYR A 139 -10.45 23.01 -5.35
N LYS A 140 -10.05 22.55 -4.16
CA LYS A 140 -9.30 21.29 -4.01
C LYS A 140 -10.11 20.09 -4.48
N ASN A 141 -11.39 20.02 -4.11
CA ASN A 141 -12.30 18.94 -4.53
C ASN A 141 -12.57 18.98 -6.05
N LEU A 142 -12.74 20.18 -6.62
CA LEU A 142 -12.94 20.36 -8.06
C LEU A 142 -11.68 19.99 -8.86
N LEU A 143 -10.49 20.40 -8.38
CA LEU A 143 -9.22 20.03 -9.00
C LEU A 143 -9.01 18.52 -8.95
N LEU A 144 -9.29 17.89 -7.80
CA LEU A 144 -9.22 16.44 -7.65
C LEU A 144 -10.13 15.73 -8.65
N ALA A 145 -11.39 16.17 -8.77
CA ALA A 145 -12.33 15.62 -9.75
C ALA A 145 -11.81 15.79 -11.20
N GLY A 146 -11.25 16.96 -11.52
CA GLY A 146 -10.61 17.22 -12.80
C GLY A 146 -9.42 16.29 -13.09
N VAL A 147 -8.53 16.09 -12.12
CA VAL A 147 -7.39 15.15 -12.24
C VAL A 147 -7.86 13.71 -12.44
N MET A 148 -8.87 13.28 -11.70
CA MET A 148 -9.44 11.92 -11.85
C MET A 148 -10.05 11.71 -13.24
N PHE A 149 -10.75 12.72 -13.77
CA PHE A 149 -11.38 12.63 -15.08
C PHE A 149 -10.38 12.77 -16.24
N VAL A 150 -9.41 13.68 -16.14
CA VAL A 150 -8.49 14.01 -17.24
C VAL A 150 -7.26 13.12 -17.27
N ILE A 151 -6.79 12.61 -16.12
CA ILE A 151 -5.57 11.80 -16.03
C ILE A 151 -5.91 10.34 -15.74
N VAL A 152 -6.64 10.06 -14.67
CA VAL A 152 -6.86 8.67 -14.22
C VAL A 152 -7.76 7.91 -15.19
N MET A 153 -8.86 8.53 -15.64
CA MET A 153 -9.81 7.91 -16.57
C MET A 153 -9.18 7.45 -17.90
N PRO A 154 -8.40 8.26 -18.64
CA PRO A 154 -7.75 7.77 -19.85
C PRO A 154 -6.67 6.74 -19.56
N LEU A 155 -5.98 6.84 -18.41
CA LEU A 155 -4.96 5.88 -18.02
C LEU A 155 -5.57 4.49 -17.75
N CYS A 156 -6.77 4.42 -17.20
CA CYS A 156 -7.51 3.16 -17.02
C CYS A 156 -7.97 2.53 -18.34
N TYR A 157 -8.06 3.29 -19.43
CA TYR A 157 -8.47 2.78 -20.74
C TYR A 157 -7.31 2.19 -21.56
N ILE A 158 -6.06 2.42 -21.15
CA ILE A 158 -4.88 1.90 -21.88
C ILE A 158 -4.69 0.41 -21.52
N PRO A 159 -4.83 -0.52 -22.48
CA PRO A 159 -4.73 -1.96 -22.21
C PRO A 159 -3.28 -2.46 -22.01
N ASN A 160 -2.28 -1.61 -22.25
CA ASN A 160 -0.86 -1.98 -22.20
C ASN A 160 -0.23 -1.58 -20.86
N LEU A 161 -0.20 -2.54 -19.92
CA LEU A 161 0.44 -2.40 -18.60
C LEU A 161 1.98 -2.47 -18.64
N GLU A 162 2.59 -2.57 -19.83
CA GLU A 162 4.05 -2.66 -19.96
C GLU A 162 4.78 -1.40 -19.47
N SER A 163 4.13 -0.23 -19.56
CA SER A 163 4.68 1.05 -19.09
C SER A 163 4.78 1.13 -17.56
N LEU A 164 4.12 0.24 -16.82
CA LEU A 164 4.15 0.20 -15.36
C LEU A 164 5.53 -0.20 -14.81
N LYS A 165 6.38 -0.83 -15.62
CA LYS A 165 7.78 -1.13 -15.25
C LYS A 165 8.59 0.14 -14.96
N TYR A 166 8.30 1.25 -15.65
CA TYR A 166 8.96 2.54 -15.41
C TYR A 166 8.54 3.18 -14.08
N ASN A 167 7.31 2.90 -13.60
CA ASN A 167 6.84 3.37 -12.30
C ASN A 167 7.77 2.92 -11.17
N SER A 168 8.37 1.74 -11.31
CA SER A 168 9.23 1.20 -10.27
C SER A 168 10.50 2.02 -10.02
N TYR A 169 11.05 2.66 -11.05
CA TYR A 169 12.23 3.53 -10.93
C TYR A 169 11.88 4.91 -10.37
N MET A 170 10.73 5.47 -10.75
CA MET A 170 10.25 6.75 -10.25
C MET A 170 10.08 6.75 -8.73
N VAL A 171 9.48 5.69 -8.17
CA VAL A 171 9.26 5.60 -6.71
C VAL A 171 10.58 5.60 -5.94
N ILE A 172 11.62 4.93 -6.44
CA ILE A 172 12.94 4.90 -5.78
C ILE A 172 13.51 6.33 -5.69
N ILE A 173 13.41 7.11 -6.77
CA ILE A 173 13.86 8.51 -6.80
C ILE A 173 13.09 9.34 -5.77
N VAL A 174 11.77 9.17 -5.69
CA VAL A 174 10.92 9.88 -4.72
C VAL A 174 11.29 9.50 -3.28
N VAL A 175 11.53 8.23 -2.98
CA VAL A 175 11.94 7.78 -1.63
C VAL A 175 13.28 8.38 -1.24
N ILE A 176 14.27 8.38 -2.15
CA ILE A 176 15.58 9.02 -1.91
C ILE A 176 15.40 10.52 -1.66
N TYR A 177 14.58 11.20 -2.46
CA TYR A 177 14.27 12.61 -2.26
C TYR A 177 13.65 12.87 -0.88
N LEU A 178 12.67 12.07 -0.45
CA LEU A 178 12.08 12.20 0.88
C LEU A 178 13.11 11.99 2.00
N ILE A 179 14.02 11.01 1.86
CA ILE A 179 15.09 10.79 2.85
C ILE A 179 15.99 12.03 2.94
N ILE A 180 16.40 12.62 1.82
CA ILE A 180 17.25 13.81 1.78
C ILE A 180 16.53 15.00 2.42
N VAL A 181 15.27 15.24 2.08
CA VAL A 181 14.46 16.33 2.67
C VAL A 181 14.30 16.14 4.17
N CYS A 182 13.97 14.93 4.63
CA CYS A 182 13.90 14.62 6.06
C CYS A 182 15.24 14.85 6.76
N ALA A 183 16.35 14.38 6.18
CA ALA A 183 17.68 14.58 6.75
C ALA A 183 18.06 16.07 6.83
N TYR A 184 17.70 16.86 5.79
CA TYR A 184 17.92 18.30 5.78
C TYR A 184 17.11 19.01 6.87
N ILE A 185 15.81 18.71 7.00
CA ILE A 185 14.95 19.30 8.04
C ILE A 185 15.46 18.95 9.44
N LEU A 186 15.91 17.71 9.65
CA LEU A 186 16.49 17.28 10.92
C LEU A 186 17.81 18.01 11.22
N SER A 187 18.66 18.21 10.21
CA SER A 187 19.93 18.94 10.36
C SER A 187 19.71 20.42 10.67
N ASP A 188 18.71 21.04 10.03
CA ASP A 188 18.34 22.44 10.28
C ASP A 188 17.81 22.61 11.71
N LYS A 189 16.88 21.76 12.15
CA LYS A 189 16.37 21.74 13.53
C LYS A 189 17.46 21.49 14.57
N ALA A 190 18.39 20.59 14.30
CA ALA A 190 19.53 20.33 15.18
C ALA A 190 20.48 21.55 15.29
N THR A 191 20.64 22.32 14.22
CA THR A 191 21.50 23.51 14.19
C THR A 191 20.86 24.70 14.89
N ASN A 192 19.53 24.85 14.79
CA ASN A 192 18.76 25.91 15.43
C ASN A 192 18.52 25.69 16.94
N GLY A 193 19.00 24.58 17.51
CA GLY A 193 18.89 24.29 18.95
C GLY A 193 17.48 23.92 19.43
N GLU A 194 16.49 23.94 18.55
CA GLU A 194 15.14 23.44 18.77
C GLU A 194 15.13 21.92 18.53
N LEU A 195 15.75 21.15 19.45
CA LEU A 195 15.42 19.73 19.58
C LEU A 195 13.90 19.63 19.66
N PRO A 196 13.22 18.77 18.87
CA PRO A 196 11.78 18.65 18.92
C PRO A 196 11.40 18.33 20.37
N GLU A 197 10.85 19.33 21.05
CA GLU A 197 10.32 19.18 22.39
C GLU A 197 9.33 18.03 22.29
N ILE A 198 9.71 16.90 22.87
CA ILE A 198 8.86 15.73 23.00
C ILE A 198 7.55 16.24 23.60
N LEU A 199 6.53 16.34 22.76
CA LEU A 199 5.19 16.77 23.14
C LEU A 199 4.85 16.12 24.48
N PRO A 200 4.48 16.90 25.52
CA PRO A 200 4.11 16.32 26.79
C PRO A 200 2.94 15.37 26.53
N LEU A 201 3.20 14.07 26.68
CA LEU A 201 2.18 13.05 26.82
C LEU A 201 1.26 13.50 27.95
N ARG A 202 0.06 13.99 27.60
CA ARG A 202 -1.18 14.16 28.41
C ARG A 202 -1.80 15.53 28.19
N GLN A 203 -2.87 15.58 27.39
CA GLN A 203 -4.21 15.93 27.89
C GLN A 203 -5.27 15.25 27.00
N THR A 204 -5.64 14.03 27.40
CA THR A 204 -7.00 13.53 27.18
C THR A 204 -7.95 14.39 28.03
N THR A 205 -8.84 15.12 27.39
CA THR A 205 -10.26 15.19 27.78
C THR A 205 -11.09 15.50 26.55
#